data_AF-A0A938RT41-F1
#
_entry.id   AF-A0A938RT41-F1
#
_cell.length_a   1.000
_cell.length_b   1.000
_cell.length_c   1.000
_cell.angle_alpha   90.00
_cell.angle_beta   90.00
_cell.angle_gamma   90.00
#
_symmetry.space_group_name_H-M   'P 1'
#
loop_
_entity.id
_entity.type
_entity.pdbx_description
1 polymer ?
#
loop_
_entity_poly.entity_id
_entity_poly.type
_entity_poly.pdbx_seq_one_letter_code
_entity_poly.pdbx_strand_id
1 'polypeptide(L)'
;MTDRDDNATPTADPTMAAASAPRDAPTDAHPWVGTPQHYHWLRGIVACVLVLNGIDAVMTVVWIQSGLAVEANPLVAELVHTRPVAFAGGKLLLVSLGSWLLWRRRREPLAVVGIFAAFLVYYWILLVHLRAFRVVLVSDWLVGAP
;
A
#
# COMPACT_ATOMS: atom_id res chain seq x y z
N MET A 1 -41.08 -28.70 76.34
CA MET A 1 -41.83 -29.88 75.85
C MET A 1 -43.18 -29.34 75.46
N THR A 2 -43.48 -29.00 74.22
CA THR A 2 -43.08 -29.32 72.83
C THR A 2 -43.33 -28.01 72.02
N ASP A 3 -42.95 -27.74 70.79
CA ASP A 3 -42.33 -28.49 69.70
C ASP A 3 -41.70 -27.45 68.75
N ARG A 4 -40.66 -27.87 68.03
CA ARG A 4 -39.95 -27.07 67.03
C ARG A 4 -40.00 -27.90 65.75
N ASP A 5 -40.75 -27.45 64.75
CA ASP A 5 -40.70 -27.92 63.36
C ASP A 5 -40.98 -26.67 62.49
N ASP A 6 -40.02 -26.08 61.79
CA ASP A 6 -39.38 -26.53 60.54
C ASP A 6 -40.30 -26.41 59.30
N ASN A 7 -39.79 -25.62 58.34
CA ASN A 7 -39.99 -25.73 56.90
C ASN A 7 -41.22 -25.08 56.25
N ALA A 8 -40.98 -23.92 55.61
CA ALA A 8 -41.57 -23.61 54.31
C ALA A 8 -40.62 -22.71 53.52
N THR A 9 -39.79 -23.35 52.69
CA THR A 9 -39.02 -22.71 51.63
C THR A 9 -39.99 -22.13 50.60
N PRO A 10 -39.90 -20.85 50.20
CA PRO A 10 -40.67 -20.37 49.05
C PRO A 10 -40.08 -21.00 47.78
N THR A 11 -40.81 -21.96 47.21
CA THR A 11 -40.58 -22.46 45.84
C THR A 11 -40.79 -21.30 44.87
N ALA A 12 -39.69 -20.73 44.41
CA ALA A 12 -39.68 -19.79 43.31
C ALA A 12 -40.20 -20.48 42.03
N ASP A 13 -41.19 -19.83 41.45
CA ASP A 13 -41.95 -20.19 40.26
C ASP A 13 -41.05 -20.37 39.01
N PRO A 14 -41.08 -21.53 38.32
CA PRO A 14 -40.29 -21.75 37.10
C PRO A 14 -40.85 -21.05 35.85
N THR A 15 -41.91 -20.22 35.97
CA THR A 15 -42.64 -19.67 34.82
C THR A 15 -42.17 -18.26 34.38
N MET A 16 -41.06 -17.73 34.91
CA MET A 16 -40.51 -16.41 34.53
C MET A 16 -39.14 -16.42 33.84
N ALA A 17 -38.67 -17.56 33.32
CA ALA A 17 -37.40 -17.67 32.59
C ALA A 17 -37.53 -17.45 31.06
N ALA A 18 -38.52 -16.68 30.61
CA ALA A 18 -38.73 -16.35 29.20
C ALA A 18 -38.92 -14.84 29.02
N ALA A 19 -37.89 -14.05 29.34
CA ALA A 19 -37.87 -12.63 29.00
C ALA A 19 -36.45 -12.15 28.66
N SER A 20 -36.35 -11.58 27.46
CA SER A 20 -35.27 -10.72 26.95
C SER A 20 -33.86 -11.32 26.85
N ALA A 21 -33.66 -12.21 25.88
CA ALA A 21 -32.40 -12.17 25.13
C ALA A 21 -32.37 -10.82 24.37
N PRO A 22 -31.32 -10.00 24.47
CA PRO A 22 -31.22 -8.81 23.65
C PRO A 22 -31.06 -9.24 22.18
N ARG A 23 -32.16 -9.13 21.42
CA ARG A 23 -32.10 -8.97 19.96
C ARG A 23 -31.53 -7.57 19.70
N ASP A 24 -30.70 -7.47 18.67
CA ASP A 24 -30.23 -6.22 18.05
C ASP A 24 -28.96 -5.62 18.65
N ALA A 25 -27.83 -6.34 18.51
CA ALA A 25 -26.59 -5.65 18.18
C ALA A 25 -26.46 -5.69 16.65
N PRO A 26 -26.59 -4.56 15.94
CA PRO A 26 -26.26 -4.55 14.53
C PRO A 26 -24.73 -4.73 14.46
N THR A 27 -24.30 -5.89 13.93
CA THR A 27 -22.88 -6.19 13.69
C THR A 27 -22.44 -5.49 12.41
N ASP A 28 -22.54 -4.17 12.38
CA ASP A 28 -21.78 -3.29 11.49
C ASP A 28 -20.33 -3.22 12.00
N ALA A 29 -19.73 -4.39 12.20
CA ALA A 29 -18.30 -4.54 12.33
C ALA A 29 -17.70 -4.39 10.93
N HIS A 30 -17.69 -3.18 10.39
CA HIS A 30 -16.75 -2.86 9.34
C HIS A 30 -15.37 -3.17 9.92
N PRO A 31 -14.64 -4.19 9.42
CA PRO A 31 -13.41 -4.62 10.06
C PRO A 31 -12.43 -3.47 9.97
N TRP A 32 -12.20 -2.80 11.09
CA TRP A 32 -11.30 -1.67 11.18
C TRP A 32 -9.89 -2.19 10.92
N VAL A 33 -9.31 -1.86 9.76
CA VAL A 33 -7.99 -2.36 9.37
C VAL A 33 -6.91 -1.45 9.95
N GLY A 34 -6.13 -2.00 10.88
CA GLY A 34 -4.84 -1.48 11.29
C GLY A 34 -4.74 -1.03 12.75
N THR A 35 -3.63 -1.39 13.40
CA THR A 35 -3.23 -0.79 14.68
C THR A 35 -2.45 0.51 14.42
N PRO A 36 -2.25 1.38 15.42
CA PRO A 36 -1.38 2.56 15.27
C PRO A 36 0.00 2.19 14.73
N GLN A 37 0.57 1.06 15.20
CA GLN A 37 1.83 0.53 14.72
C GLN A 37 1.80 0.21 13.22
N HIS A 38 0.74 -0.44 12.72
CA HIS A 38 0.60 -0.73 11.29
C HIS A 38 0.61 0.54 10.43
N TYR A 39 0.05 1.64 10.92
CA TYR A 39 0.07 2.90 10.18
C TYR A 39 1.46 3.54 10.12
N HIS A 40 2.32 3.35 11.13
CA HIS A 40 3.71 3.80 11.05
C HIS A 40 4.48 3.06 9.95
N TRP A 41 4.36 1.73 9.89
CA TRP A 41 4.95 0.93 8.81
C TRP A 41 4.41 1.33 7.44
N LEU A 42 3.08 1.48 7.33
CA LEU A 42 2.43 1.87 6.08
C LEU A 42 2.92 3.25 5.59
N ARG A 43 3.17 4.19 6.51
CA ARG A 43 3.76 5.49 6.18
C ARG A 43 5.15 5.34 5.60
N GLY A 44 5.96 4.45 6.19
CA GLY A 44 7.29 4.10 5.67
C GLY A 44 7.20 3.53 4.25
N ILE A 45 6.27 2.60 4.00
CA ILE A 45 6.07 2.01 2.67
C ILE A 45 5.67 3.08 1.65
N VAL A 46 4.74 3.98 2.00
CA VAL A 46 4.37 5.10 1.11
C VAL A 46 5.57 6.00 0.82
N ALA A 47 6.40 6.31 1.83
CA ALA A 47 7.63 7.07 1.61
C ALA A 47 8.59 6.32 0.67
N CYS A 48 8.75 5.00 0.83
CA CYS A 48 9.52 4.17 -0.10
C CYS A 48 8.97 4.23 -1.53
N VAL A 49 7.64 4.17 -1.72
CA VAL A 49 7.02 4.31 -3.06
C VAL A 49 7.43 5.62 -3.72
N LEU A 50 7.37 6.74 -2.97
CA LEU A 50 7.74 8.05 -3.50
C LEU A 50 9.22 8.14 -3.86
N VAL A 51 10.09 7.58 -3.00
CA VAL A 51 11.55 7.53 -3.26
C VAL A 51 11.84 6.66 -4.48
N LEU A 52 11.26 5.47 -4.57
CA LEU A 52 11.43 4.57 -5.70
C LEU A 52 10.95 5.21 -7.01
N ASN A 53 9.81 5.89 -6.99
CA ASN A 53 9.32 6.64 -8.15
C ASN A 53 10.25 7.80 -8.55
N GLY A 54 10.88 8.47 -7.57
CA GLY A 54 11.88 9.50 -7.84
C GLY A 54 13.12 8.93 -8.52
N ILE A 55 13.65 7.82 -8.02
CA ILE A 55 14.78 7.10 -8.63
C ILE A 55 14.41 6.66 -10.05
N ASP A 56 13.24 6.05 -10.23
CA ASP A 56 12.72 5.61 -11.52
C ASP A 56 12.61 6.75 -12.54
N ALA A 57 12.11 7.93 -12.14
CA ALA A 57 12.06 9.11 -13.00
C ALA A 57 13.46 9.57 -13.44
N VAL A 58 14.43 9.61 -12.52
CA VAL A 58 15.83 9.97 -12.84
C VAL A 58 16.43 8.95 -13.80
N MET A 59 16.28 7.66 -13.52
CA MET A 59 16.84 6.61 -14.38
C MET A 59 16.21 6.62 -15.78
N THR A 60 14.90 6.82 -15.88
CA THR A 60 14.19 6.95 -17.17
C THR A 60 14.77 8.11 -18.00
N VAL A 61 14.97 9.28 -17.38
CA VAL A 61 15.53 10.45 -18.08
C VAL A 61 16.96 10.19 -18.52
N VAL A 62 17.82 9.63 -17.64
CA VAL A 62 19.20 9.30 -17.98
C VAL A 62 19.27 8.31 -19.14
N TRP A 63 18.41 7.29 -19.14
CA TRP A 63 18.39 6.26 -20.19
C TRP A 63 18.03 6.83 -21.56
N ILE A 64 16.96 7.60 -21.62
CA ILE A 64 16.48 8.18 -22.88
C ILE A 64 17.49 9.21 -23.41
N GLN A 65 18.07 10.05 -22.53
CA GLN A 65 19.07 11.03 -22.94
C GLN A 65 20.40 10.42 -23.39
N SER A 66 20.79 9.28 -22.83
CA SER A 66 21.99 8.55 -23.24
C SER A 66 21.78 7.71 -24.51
N GLY A 67 20.55 7.62 -25.04
CA GLY A 67 20.22 6.83 -26.22
C GLY A 67 20.31 5.31 -25.99
N LEU A 68 20.44 4.87 -24.74
CA LEU A 68 20.59 3.46 -24.37
C LEU A 68 19.28 2.66 -24.51
N ALA A 69 18.13 3.32 -24.72
CA ALA A 69 16.83 2.69 -24.93
C ALA A 69 16.07 3.42 -26.02
N VAL A 70 15.41 2.65 -26.88
CA VAL A 70 14.42 3.15 -27.82
C VAL A 70 13.06 2.96 -27.18
N GLU A 71 12.45 4.06 -26.74
CA GLU A 71 11.12 4.04 -26.16
C GLU A 71 10.11 3.60 -27.23
N ALA A 72 9.37 2.51 -26.99
CA ALA A 72 8.40 2.00 -27.96
C ALA A 72 7.21 2.96 -28.18
N ASN A 73 6.94 3.86 -27.22
CA ASN A 73 5.91 4.87 -27.33
C ASN A 73 6.52 6.22 -27.79
N PRO A 74 6.31 6.63 -29.06
CA PRO A 74 6.92 7.83 -29.61
C PRO A 74 6.50 9.12 -28.87
N LEU A 75 5.29 9.14 -28.31
CA LEU A 75 4.79 10.29 -27.53
C LEU A 75 5.58 10.49 -26.23
N VAL A 76 5.94 9.39 -25.56
CA VAL A 76 6.75 9.43 -24.33
C VAL A 76 8.21 9.73 -24.69
N ALA A 77 8.72 9.12 -25.76
CA ALA A 77 10.07 9.41 -26.27
C ALA A 77 10.27 10.91 -26.49
N GLU A 78 9.37 11.53 -27.25
CA GLU A 78 9.44 12.95 -27.59
C GLU A 78 9.31 13.84 -26.34
N LEU A 79 8.39 13.51 -25.42
CA LEU A 79 8.20 14.29 -24.21
C LEU A 79 9.41 14.22 -23.28
N VAL A 80 10.03 13.06 -23.12
CA VAL A 80 11.24 12.91 -22.30
C VAL A 80 12.44 13.59 -22.94
N HIS A 81 12.59 13.51 -24.27
CA HIS A 81 13.67 14.18 -24.98
C HIS A 81 13.54 15.71 -24.95
N THR A 82 12.36 16.25 -25.21
CA THR A 82 12.16 17.69 -25.33
C THR A 82 11.96 18.38 -23.98
N ARG A 83 11.31 17.71 -23.02
CA ARG A 83 10.92 18.27 -21.72
C ARG A 83 11.09 17.27 -20.57
N PRO A 84 12.32 16.81 -20.29
CA PRO A 84 12.60 15.78 -19.26
C PRO A 84 12.09 16.18 -17.87
N VAL A 85 12.22 17.46 -17.50
CA VAL A 85 11.73 17.99 -16.22
C VAL A 85 10.21 17.95 -16.12
N ALA A 86 9.50 18.26 -17.22
CA ALA A 86 8.04 18.22 -17.24
C ALA A 86 7.53 16.79 -17.15
N PHE A 87 8.19 15.84 -17.82
CA PHE A 87 7.91 14.41 -17.69
C PHE A 87 8.10 13.93 -16.25
N ALA A 88 9.27 14.18 -15.66
CA ALA A 88 9.57 13.77 -14.28
C ALA A 88 8.61 14.43 -13.29
N GLY A 89 8.32 15.72 -13.45
CA GLY A 89 7.37 16.46 -12.62
C GLY A 89 5.95 15.89 -12.71
N GLY A 90 5.47 15.57 -13.92
CA GLY A 90 4.16 14.94 -14.12
C GLY A 90 4.06 13.57 -13.44
N LYS A 91 5.10 12.74 -13.60
CA LYS A 91 5.20 11.42 -12.96
C LYS A 91 5.22 11.53 -11.43
N LEU A 92 6.05 12.40 -10.88
CA LEU A 92 6.13 12.67 -9.44
C LEU A 92 4.79 13.15 -8.90
N LEU A 93 4.13 14.08 -9.59
CA LEU A 93 2.84 14.64 -9.18
C LEU A 93 1.73 13.58 -9.18
N LEU A 94 1.63 12.78 -10.24
CA LEU A 94 0.63 11.74 -10.37
C LEU A 94 0.77 10.69 -9.26
N VAL A 95 1.99 10.22 -9.01
CA VAL A 95 2.26 9.21 -7.98
C VAL A 95 2.07 9.78 -6.58
N SER A 96 2.51 11.01 -6.34
CA SER A 96 2.29 11.69 -5.06
C SER A 96 0.79 11.84 -4.77
N LEU A 97 -0.01 12.21 -5.77
CA LEU A 97 -1.46 12.34 -5.63
C LEU A 97 -2.12 10.97 -5.39
N GLY A 98 -1.71 9.94 -6.12
CA GLY A 98 -2.18 8.56 -5.91
C GLY A 98 -1.85 8.03 -4.52
N SER A 99 -0.61 8.20 -4.08
CA SER A 99 -0.16 7.85 -2.73
C SER A 99 -0.91 8.64 -1.65
N TRP A 100 -1.14 9.93 -1.86
CA TRP A 100 -1.95 10.76 -0.95
C TRP A 100 -3.40 10.26 -0.86
N LEU A 101 -4.02 9.92 -1.99
CA LEU A 101 -5.38 9.39 -2.04
C LEU A 101 -5.49 8.05 -1.29
N LEU A 102 -4.56 7.13 -1.56
CA LEU A 102 -4.48 5.85 -0.86
C LEU A 102 -4.25 6.05 0.65
N TRP A 103 -3.37 6.98 1.03
CA TRP A 103 -3.12 7.31 2.43
C TRP A 103 -4.35 7.90 3.13
N ARG A 104 -5.13 8.73 2.43
CA ARG A 104 -6.38 9.29 2.94
C ARG A 104 -7.41 8.18 3.20
N ARG A 105 -7.44 7.14 2.36
CA ARG A 105 -8.32 5.97 2.47
C ARG A 105 -7.69 4.77 3.17
N ARG A 106 -6.56 4.92 3.88
CA ARG A 106 -5.80 3.81 4.51
C ARG A 106 -6.56 2.90 5.49
N ARG A 107 -7.76 3.31 5.91
CA ARG A 107 -8.66 2.50 6.75
C ARG A 107 -9.42 1.43 5.94
N GLU A 108 -9.48 1.59 4.62
CA GLU A 108 -10.08 0.63 3.70
C GLU A 108 -9.03 -0.44 3.31
N PRO A 109 -9.36 -1.74 3.32
CA PRO A 109 -8.42 -2.81 2.98
C PRO A 109 -7.87 -2.67 1.55
N LEU A 110 -8.71 -2.21 0.62
CA LEU A 110 -8.32 -1.99 -0.77
C LEU A 110 -7.20 -0.94 -0.91
N ALA A 111 -7.23 0.12 -0.08
CA ALA A 111 -6.19 1.14 -0.09
C ALA A 111 -4.85 0.59 0.41
N VAL A 112 -4.87 -0.27 1.44
CA VAL A 112 -3.67 -0.94 1.95
C VAL A 112 -3.08 -1.85 0.87
N VAL A 113 -3.91 -2.70 0.25
CA VAL A 113 -3.49 -3.55 -0.87
C VAL A 113 -2.91 -2.70 -2.01
N GLY A 114 -3.55 -1.58 -2.34
CA GLY A 114 -3.06 -0.65 -3.36
C GLY A 114 -1.68 -0.06 -3.04
N ILE A 115 -1.41 0.28 -1.78
CA ILE A 115 -0.08 0.77 -1.35
C ILE A 115 0.99 -0.31 -1.52
N PHE A 116 0.71 -1.54 -1.09
CA PHE A 116 1.63 -2.66 -1.28
C PHE A 116 1.86 -3.00 -2.75
N ALA A 117 0.79 -3.01 -3.55
CA ALA A 117 0.89 -3.24 -4.99
C ALA A 117 1.75 -2.16 -5.66
N ALA A 118 1.54 -0.88 -5.35
CA ALA A 118 2.36 0.21 -5.86
C ALA A 118 3.84 0.03 -5.48
N PHE A 119 4.12 -0.30 -4.21
CA PHE A 119 5.48 -0.59 -3.76
C PHE A 119 6.13 -1.73 -4.55
N LEU A 120 5.44 -2.86 -4.72
CA LEU A 120 5.94 -4.01 -5.46
C LEU A 120 6.23 -3.66 -6.93
N VAL A 121 5.34 -2.91 -7.58
CA VAL A 121 5.53 -2.46 -8.97
C VAL A 121 6.75 -1.57 -9.09
N TYR A 122 6.89 -0.55 -8.23
CA TYR A 122 8.06 0.34 -8.27
C TYR A 122 9.37 -0.36 -7.93
N TYR A 123 9.33 -1.28 -6.96
CA TYR A 123 10.47 -2.12 -6.63
C TYR A 123 10.88 -3.00 -7.82
N TRP A 124 9.91 -3.61 -8.50
CA TRP A 124 10.16 -4.40 -9.70
C TRP A 124 10.77 -3.56 -10.83
N ILE A 125 10.23 -2.37 -11.09
CA ILE A 125 10.75 -1.44 -12.10
C ILE A 125 12.20 -1.05 -11.78
N LEU A 126 12.54 -0.81 -10.51
CA LEU A 126 13.91 -0.55 -10.08
C LEU A 126 14.84 -1.72 -10.42
N LEU A 127 14.42 -2.97 -10.17
CA LEU A 127 15.21 -4.15 -10.51
C LEU A 127 15.46 -4.29 -12.00
N VAL A 128 14.45 -3.99 -12.83
CA VAL A 128 14.59 -3.96 -14.30
C VAL A 128 15.65 -2.93 -14.69
N HIS A 129 15.57 -1.73 -14.13
CA HIS A 129 16.53 -0.67 -14.39
C HIS A 129 17.96 -1.06 -13.97
N LEU A 130 18.15 -1.62 -12.77
CA LEU A 130 19.44 -2.09 -12.29
C LEU A 130 20.02 -3.20 -13.17
N ARG A 131 19.18 -4.14 -13.59
CA ARG A 131 19.59 -5.24 -14.46
C ARG A 131 20.13 -4.70 -15.78
N ALA A 132 19.40 -3.81 -16.43
CA ALA A 132 19.81 -3.33 -17.73
C ALA A 132 20.94 -2.27 -17.65
N PHE A 133 21.03 -1.48 -16.56
CA PHE A 133 22.23 -0.68 -16.25
C PHE A 133 23.49 -1.54 -16.13
N ARG A 134 23.41 -2.67 -15.40
CA ARG A 134 24.51 -3.64 -15.29
C ARG A 134 24.93 -4.19 -16.66
N VAL A 135 23.97 -4.51 -17.53
CA VAL A 135 24.27 -5.05 -18.87
C VAL A 135 25.07 -4.04 -19.70
N VAL A 136 24.63 -2.77 -19.72
CA VAL A 136 25.33 -1.69 -20.45
C VAL A 136 26.74 -1.48 -19.92
N LEU A 137 26.91 -1.41 -18.59
CA LEU A 137 28.23 -1.22 -18.00
C LEU A 137 29.21 -2.35 -18.35
N VAL A 138 28.71 -3.59 -18.39
CA VAL A 138 29.52 -4.75 -18.77
C VAL A 138 29.85 -4.75 -20.27
N SER A 139 28.91 -4.35 -21.14
CA SER A 139 29.20 -4.26 -22.58
C SER A 139 30.23 -3.19 -22.89
N ASP A 140 30.14 -2.01 -22.27
CA ASP A 140 31.11 -0.93 -22.46
C ASP A 140 32.50 -1.33 -21.97
N TRP A 141 32.58 -2.09 -20.87
CA TRP A 141 33.85 -2.62 -20.36
C TRP A 141 34.46 -3.69 -21.25
N LEU A 142 33.64 -4.56 -21.86
CA LEU A 142 34.12 -5.63 -22.75
C LEU A 142 34.54 -5.12 -24.14
N VAL A 143 33.87 -4.09 -24.67
CA VAL A 143 34.17 -3.52 -25.99
C VAL A 143 35.22 -2.41 -25.90
N GLY A 144 35.33 -1.73 -24.75
CA GLY A 144 36.29 -0.65 -24.50
C GLY A 144 37.64 -1.09 -23.91
N ALA A 145 37.91 -2.39 -23.77
CA ALA A 145 39.23 -2.87 -23.39
C ALA A 145 40.19 -2.73 -24.61
N PRO A 146 41.30 -1.97 -24.47
CA PRO A 146 42.26 -1.76 -25.56
C PRO A 146 42.99 -3.06 -25.99
#